data_AF-A0A4Y2BBA7-F1
#
_entry.id   AF-A0A4Y2BBA7-F1
#
_cell.length_a   1.000
_cell.length_b   1.000
_cell.length_c   1.000
_cell.angle_alpha   90.00
_cell.angle_beta   90.00
_cell.angle_gamma   90.00
#
_symmetry.space_group_name_H-M   'P 1'
#
loop_
_entity.id
_entity.type
_entity.pdbx_description
1 polymer ?
#
loop_
_entity_poly.entity_id
_entity_poly.type
_entity_poly.pdbx_seq_one_letter_code
_entity_poly.pdbx_strand_id
1 'polypeptide(L)'
;MVRKWDRQFNDGRTNVHDEARSERPSVVSDGLVTKVNEKIRENRRFTIKMLCHELPQISKTVLHEIVTNRLNYRKLCSRWVPTMLTDVHKTERLGGAFTFLT
;
A
#
# COMPACT_ATOMS: atom_id res chain seq x y z
N MET A 1 -22.18 -32.59 20.97
CA MET A 1 -21.32 -31.44 21.33
C MET A 1 -20.45 -31.74 22.55
N VAL A 2 -21.05 -32.12 23.70
CA VAL A 2 -20.32 -32.50 24.94
C VAL A 2 -19.30 -33.63 24.75
N ARG A 3 -19.70 -34.74 24.10
CA ARG A 3 -18.78 -35.88 23.84
C ARG A 3 -17.57 -35.54 22.97
N LYS A 4 -17.70 -34.55 22.07
CA LYS A 4 -16.58 -34.11 21.21
C LYS A 4 -15.56 -33.31 22.03
N TRP A 5 -16.05 -32.44 22.91
CA TRP A 5 -15.22 -31.69 23.85
C TRP A 5 -14.55 -32.60 24.87
N ASP A 6 -15.28 -33.54 25.46
CA ASP A 6 -14.73 -34.52 26.40
C ASP A 6 -13.55 -35.30 25.80
N ARG A 7 -13.71 -35.78 24.56
CA ARG A 7 -12.61 -36.41 23.82
C ARG A 7 -11.45 -35.46 23.55
N GLN A 8 -11.70 -34.21 23.14
CA GLN A 8 -10.63 -33.25 22.86
C GLN A 8 -9.84 -32.87 24.13
N PHE A 9 -10.51 -32.71 25.27
CA PHE A 9 -9.86 -32.47 26.56
C PHE A 9 -9.04 -33.69 27.02
N ASN A 10 -9.58 -34.91 26.85
CA ASN A 10 -8.83 -36.14 27.11
C ASN A 10 -7.63 -36.33 26.17
N ASP A 11 -7.73 -35.86 24.93
CA ASP A 11 -6.63 -35.83 23.95
C ASP A 11 -5.64 -34.67 24.21
N GLY A 12 -5.78 -33.93 25.33
CA GLY A 12 -4.81 -32.93 25.80
C GLY A 12 -5.09 -31.48 25.39
N ARG A 13 -6.22 -31.18 24.73
CA ARG A 13 -6.63 -29.78 24.49
C ARG A 13 -6.95 -29.12 25.82
N THR A 14 -6.25 -28.06 26.20
CA THR A 14 -6.54 -27.27 27.42
C THR A 14 -7.26 -25.95 27.13
N ASN A 15 -7.31 -25.53 25.87
CA ASN A 15 -7.89 -24.26 25.45
C ASN A 15 -9.36 -24.40 25.06
N VAL A 16 -10.23 -23.57 25.67
CA VAL A 16 -11.68 -23.51 25.42
C VAL A 16 -12.01 -22.60 24.23
N HIS A 17 -11.07 -21.77 23.78
CA HIS A 17 -11.28 -20.92 22.61
C HIS A 17 -11.33 -21.74 21.33
N ASP A 18 -12.13 -21.25 20.38
CA ASP A 18 -12.17 -21.78 19.03
C ASP A 18 -10.78 -21.72 18.39
N GLU A 19 -10.48 -22.73 17.59
CA GLU A 19 -9.30 -22.71 16.73
C GLU A 19 -9.45 -21.64 15.65
N ALA A 20 -8.32 -21.22 15.09
CA ALA A 20 -8.31 -20.27 13.99
C ALA A 20 -9.23 -20.79 12.87
N ARG A 21 -10.31 -20.05 12.62
CA ARG A 21 -11.24 -20.36 11.54
C ARG A 21 -10.61 -19.90 10.23
N SER A 22 -10.85 -20.67 9.16
CA SER A 22 -10.54 -20.19 7.81
C SER A 22 -11.29 -18.90 7.56
N GLU A 23 -10.56 -17.82 7.39
CA GLU A 23 -11.14 -16.51 7.09
C GLU A 23 -11.75 -16.52 5.67
N ARG A 24 -12.64 -15.57 5.43
CA ARG A 24 -13.19 -15.36 4.09
C ARG A 24 -12.05 -15.04 3.12
N PRO A 25 -11.96 -15.68 1.94
CA PRO A 25 -10.94 -15.36 0.97
C PRO A 25 -10.94 -13.87 0.66
N SER A 26 -9.79 -13.24 0.85
CA SER A 26 -9.59 -11.82 0.51
C SER A 26 -9.82 -11.63 -0.98
N VAL A 27 -10.62 -10.63 -1.35
CA VAL A 27 -10.76 -10.17 -2.75
C VAL A 27 -9.45 -9.58 -3.25
N VAL A 28 -8.60 -9.10 -2.34
CA VAL A 28 -7.27 -8.56 -2.62
C VAL A 28 -6.28 -9.72 -2.70
N SER A 29 -5.84 -10.04 -3.92
CA SER A 29 -4.73 -10.97 -4.18
C SER A 29 -3.39 -10.23 -4.26
N ASP A 30 -2.29 -10.92 -4.01
CA ASP A 30 -0.95 -10.33 -4.08
C ASP A 30 -0.61 -9.79 -5.48
N GLY A 31 -1.05 -10.50 -6.53
CA GLY A 31 -0.89 -10.07 -7.93
C GLY A 31 -1.66 -8.79 -8.24
N LEU A 32 -2.78 -8.54 -7.55
CA LEU A 32 -3.49 -7.27 -7.68
C LEU A 32 -2.74 -6.14 -6.94
N VAL A 33 -2.21 -6.42 -5.75
CA VAL A 33 -1.44 -5.45 -4.98
C VAL A 33 -0.21 -4.97 -5.75
N THR A 34 0.53 -5.90 -6.38
CA THR A 34 1.67 -5.54 -7.24
C THR A 34 1.26 -4.70 -8.43
N LYS A 35 0.19 -5.07 -9.15
CA LYS A 35 -0.31 -4.30 -10.29
C LYS A 35 -0.70 -2.87 -9.91
N VAL A 36 -1.37 -2.67 -8.77
CA VAL A 36 -1.71 -1.34 -8.26
C VAL A 36 -0.43 -0.57 -7.91
N ASN A 37 0.55 -1.21 -7.27
CA ASN A 37 1.82 -0.56 -6.92
C ASN A 37 2.62 -0.12 -8.16
N GLU A 38 2.64 -0.92 -9.22
CA GLU A 38 3.28 -0.57 -10.49
C GLU A 38 2.68 0.70 -11.10
N LYS A 39 1.34 0.78 -11.17
CA LYS A 39 0.64 2.00 -11.63
C LYS A 39 0.97 3.24 -10.81
N ILE A 40 1.11 3.08 -9.50
CA ILE A 40 1.52 4.17 -8.60
C ILE A 40 2.97 4.61 -8.87
N ARG A 41 3.86 3.67 -9.19
CA ARG A 41 5.27 3.96 -9.48
C ARG A 41 5.46 4.61 -10.85
N GLU A 42 4.67 4.23 -11.85
CA GLU A 42 4.65 4.87 -13.18
C GLU A 42 4.30 6.35 -13.07
N ASN A 43 3.28 6.70 -12.27
CA ASN A 43 2.89 8.08 -12.04
C ASN A 43 2.65 8.36 -10.55
N ARG A 44 3.64 8.97 -9.89
CA ARG A 44 3.55 9.35 -8.47
C ARG A 44 2.46 10.38 -8.16
N ARG A 45 1.91 11.07 -9.16
CA ARG A 45 0.79 12.02 -9.06
C ARG A 45 -0.55 11.39 -9.48
N PHE A 46 -0.73 10.09 -9.25
CA PHE A 46 -1.97 9.39 -9.52
C PHE A 46 -3.10 9.78 -8.56
N THR A 47 -4.34 9.46 -8.94
CA THR A 47 -5.51 9.55 -8.06
C THR A 47 -6.25 8.21 -8.01
N ILE A 48 -7.00 7.95 -6.93
CA ILE A 48 -7.84 6.75 -6.84
C ILE A 48 -8.84 6.68 -8.00
N LYS A 49 -9.35 7.83 -8.48
CA LYS A 49 -10.27 7.88 -9.64
C LYS A 49 -9.60 7.38 -10.93
N MET A 50 -8.33 7.74 -11.15
CA MET A 50 -7.56 7.22 -12.29
C MET A 50 -7.38 5.70 -12.18
N LEU A 51 -7.07 5.18 -10.99
CA LEU A 51 -6.98 3.74 -10.77
C LEU A 51 -8.31 3.02 -11.04
N CYS A 52 -9.45 3.61 -10.67
CA CYS A 52 -10.76 3.06 -11.02
C CYS A 52 -10.99 3.01 -12.54
N HIS A 53 -10.46 3.97 -13.29
CA HIS A 53 -10.58 3.99 -14.75
C HIS A 53 -9.67 2.95 -15.41
N GLU A 54 -8.46 2.75 -14.88
CA GLU A 54 -7.51 1.75 -15.39
C GLU A 54 -7.87 0.32 -14.97
N LEU A 55 -8.52 0.16 -13.81
CA LEU A 55 -8.92 -1.11 -13.22
C LEU A 55 -10.44 -1.12 -12.93
N PRO A 56 -11.30 -1.07 -13.98
CA PRO A 56 -12.75 -0.95 -13.81
C PRO A 56 -13.40 -2.16 -13.13
N GLN A 57 -12.74 -3.32 -13.15
CA GLN A 57 -13.20 -4.54 -12.50
C GLN A 57 -13.07 -4.50 -10.97
N ILE A 58 -12.45 -3.46 -10.42
CA ILE A 58 -12.14 -3.34 -9.00
C ILE A 58 -12.91 -2.18 -8.41
N SER A 59 -13.58 -2.43 -7.30
CA SER A 59 -14.29 -1.37 -6.60
C SER A 59 -13.32 -0.33 -6.04
N LYS A 60 -13.80 0.92 -6.00
CA LYS A 60 -13.06 2.06 -5.43
C LYS A 60 -12.60 1.82 -3.98
N THR A 61 -13.44 1.14 -3.19
CA THR A 61 -13.14 0.83 -1.78
C THR A 61 -11.98 -0.14 -1.65
N VAL A 62 -11.95 -1.20 -2.47
CA VAL A 62 -10.84 -2.16 -2.49
C VAL A 62 -9.54 -1.49 -2.94
N LEU A 63 -9.59 -0.63 -3.96
CA LEU A 63 -8.42 0.16 -4.36
C LEU A 63 -7.92 1.06 -3.22
N HIS A 64 -8.82 1.69 -2.47
CA HIS A 64 -8.45 2.50 -1.31
C HIS A 64 -7.78 1.68 -0.20
N GLU A 65 -8.30 0.48 0.08
CA GLU A 65 -7.73 -0.47 1.04
C GLU A 65 -6.34 -0.92 0.61
N ILE A 66 -6.14 -1.27 -0.67
CA ILE A 66 -4.84 -1.68 -1.19
C ILE A 66 -3.81 -0.55 -1.04
N VAL A 67 -4.16 0.67 -1.46
CA VAL A 67 -3.25 1.82 -1.41
C VAL A 67 -2.89 2.17 0.03
N THR A 68 -3.86 2.20 0.93
CA THR A 68 -3.68 2.71 2.31
C THR A 68 -3.21 1.64 3.27
N ASN A 69 -3.80 0.44 3.25
CA ASN A 69 -3.58 -0.58 4.26
C ASN A 69 -2.52 -1.61 3.83
N ARG A 70 -2.54 -2.03 2.55
CA ARG A 70 -1.61 -3.06 2.05
C ARG A 70 -0.27 -2.46 1.63
N LEU A 71 -0.30 -1.36 0.89
CA LEU A 71 0.90 -0.67 0.40
C LEU A 71 1.38 0.46 1.32
N ASN A 72 0.56 0.86 2.30
CA ASN A 72 0.87 1.92 3.26
C ASN A 72 1.25 3.27 2.62
N TYR A 73 0.69 3.59 1.46
CA TYR A 73 0.85 4.90 0.84
C TYR A 73 -0.04 5.93 1.53
N ARG A 74 0.46 7.17 1.58
CA ARG A 74 -0.28 8.32 2.09
C ARG A 74 -0.31 9.42 1.04
N LYS A 75 -1.44 10.12 0.93
CA LYS A 75 -1.55 11.29 0.08
C LYS A 75 -0.80 12.46 0.72
N LEU A 76 0.15 13.03 -0.02
CA LEU A 76 0.87 14.24 0.37
C LEU A 76 0.52 15.39 -0.57
N CYS A 77 0.55 16.62 -0.06
CA CYS A 77 0.46 17.81 -0.89
C CYS A 77 1.81 18.06 -1.57
N SER A 78 1.77 18.45 -2.86
CA SER A 78 2.99 18.85 -3.56
C SER A 78 3.53 20.15 -2.95
N ARG A 79 4.86 20.25 -2.82
CA ARG A 79 5.51 21.50 -2.37
C ARG A 79 5.56 22.49 -3.52
N TRP A 80 5.36 23.77 -3.20
CA TRP A 80 5.56 24.85 -4.16
C TRP A 80 7.05 25.03 -4.43
N VAL A 81 7.40 25.18 -5.71
CA VAL A 81 8.78 25.43 -6.15
C VAL A 81 8.80 26.79 -6.82
N PRO A 82 9.66 27.74 -6.37
CA PRO A 82 9.58 29.13 -6.82
C PRO A 82 9.76 29.37 -8.31
N THR A 83 10.57 28.53 -8.96
CA THR A 83 10.85 28.68 -10.39
C THR A 83 11.26 27.34 -10.98
N MET A 84 10.99 27.18 -12.28
CA MET A 84 11.45 26.04 -13.06
C MET A 84 12.90 26.27 -13.46
N LEU A 85 13.81 25.45 -12.91
CA LEU A 85 15.23 25.58 -13.18
C LEU A 85 15.61 24.95 -14.51
N THR A 86 16.38 25.70 -15.30
CA THR A 86 17.11 25.18 -16.46
C THR A 86 18.32 24.38 -15.99
N ASP A 87 18.91 23.59 -16.87
CA ASP A 87 20.08 22.77 -16.52
C ASP A 87 21.32 23.64 -16.21
N VAL A 88 21.42 24.80 -16.85
CA VAL A 88 22.45 25.82 -16.52
C VAL A 88 22.27 26.28 -15.07
N HIS A 89 21.07 26.70 -14.67
CA HIS A 89 20.80 27.14 -13.29
C HIS A 89 21.10 26.06 -12.25
N LYS A 90 20.83 24.79 -12.56
CA LYS A 90 21.14 23.67 -11.65
C LYS A 90 22.64 23.49 -11.48
N THR A 91 23.40 23.62 -12.56
CA THR A 91 24.85 23.44 -12.58
C THR A 91 25.54 24.55 -11.78
N GLU A 92 25.14 25.79 -12.01
CA GLU A 92 25.64 26.94 -11.25
C GLU A 92 25.32 26.84 -9.76
N ARG A 93 24.10 26.42 -9.41
CA ARG A 93 23.70 26.22 -8.01
C ARG A 93 24.49 25.13 -7.32
N LEU A 94 24.75 24.01 -7.99
CA LEU A 94 25.61 22.95 -7.48
C LEU A 94 27.03 23.48 -7.26
N GLY A 95 27.60 24.17 -8.24
CA GLY A 95 28.93 24.78 -8.12
C GLY A 95 29.04 25.75 -6.93
N GLY A 96 28.08 26.67 -6.79
CA GLY A 96 28.03 27.61 -5.67
C GLY A 96 27.85 26.92 -4.31
N ALA A 97 27.06 25.85 -4.24
CA ALA A 97 26.90 25.05 -3.03
C ALA A 97 28.22 24.35 -2.65
N PHE A 98 28.94 23.78 -3.62
CA PHE A 98 30.25 23.17 -3.37
C PHE A 98 31.26 24.20 -2.84
N THR A 99 31.35 25.39 -3.45
CA THR A 99 32.27 26.43 -2.98
C THR A 99 31.96 26.96 -1.59
N PHE A 100 30.71 26.87 -1.14
CA PHE A 100 30.31 27.32 0.20
C PHE A 100 30.51 26.24 1.28
N LEU A 101 30.42 24.96 0.90
CA LEU A 101 30.57 23.83 1.81
C LEU A 101 32.03 23.38 1.98
N THR A 102 32.96 23.91 1.18
CA THR A 102 34.39 23.62 1.25
C THR A 102 35.14 24.82 1.80
#